data_AF-H3SNR9-F1
#
_entry.id   AF-H3SNR9-F1
#
_cell.length_a   1.000
_cell.length_b   1.000
_cell.length_c   1.000
_cell.angle_alpha   90.00
_cell.angle_beta   90.00
_cell.angle_gamma   90.00
#
_symmetry.space_group_name_H-M   'P 1'
#
loop_
_entity.id
_entity.type
_entity.pdbx_description
1 polymer ?
#
loop_
_entity_poly.entity_id
_entity_poly.type
_entity_poly.pdbx_seq_one_letter_code
_entity_poly.pdbx_strand_id
1 'polypeptide(L)'
;MGNNPIKYVDPSGYSCEEKGNVYGKGENFDAIRGYRGRDLTNYPKEYLIDPRLMVEMNYKGKGASGTNSAGWERNSKKFFKELLKRNPEFWSEKNTSEIRRGRAPEVDEHFVKYFPQYMDYLEDPLRHHHIGEGGQAAALPVTLHPGYGGVHNIEKEWGITGVDDIIANRLETLLRR
;
A
#
# COMPACT_ATOMS: atom_id res chain seq x y z
N MET A 1 22.60 0.32 21.81
CA MET A 1 21.87 1.25 22.69
C MET A 1 20.44 1.37 22.18
N GLY A 2 19.48 1.06 23.04
CA GLY A 2 18.02 1.26 22.96
C GLY A 2 17.31 1.30 21.60
N ASN A 3 16.72 0.17 21.18
CA ASN A 3 15.61 0.20 20.23
C ASN A 3 14.36 0.69 20.96
N ASN A 4 13.99 1.95 20.78
CA ASN A 4 12.76 2.51 21.33
C ASN A 4 11.59 2.05 20.44
N PRO A 5 10.59 1.32 20.96
CA PRO A 5 9.44 0.91 20.16
C PRO A 5 8.65 2.15 19.71
N ILE A 6 8.36 2.24 18.41
CA ILE A 6 7.46 3.24 17.86
C ILE A 6 6.05 2.87 18.31
N LYS A 7 5.53 3.57 19.33
CA LYS A 7 4.14 3.42 19.76
C LYS A 7 3.22 4.06 18.71
N TYR A 8 2.47 3.23 17.99
CA TYR A 8 1.40 3.69 17.13
C TYR A 8 0.13 3.76 17.99
N VAL A 9 -0.35 4.96 18.26
CA VAL A 9 -1.68 5.16 18.85
C VAL A 9 -2.64 5.19 17.67
N ASP A 10 -3.61 4.27 17.66
CA ASP A 10 -4.64 4.31 16.63
C ASP A 10 -5.44 5.64 16.74
N PRO A 11 -5.92 6.24 15.63
CA PRO A 11 -6.68 7.50 15.67
C PRO A 11 -8.07 7.40 16.35
N SER A 12 -8.47 6.22 16.84
CA SER A 12 -9.70 6.00 17.59
C SER A 12 -9.54 6.18 19.10
N GLY A 13 -8.30 6.05 19.62
CA GLY A 13 -8.02 6.15 21.05
C GLY A 13 -8.49 4.95 21.88
N TYR A 14 -8.98 3.88 21.25
CA TYR A 14 -9.52 2.70 21.94
C TYR A 14 -8.55 1.52 22.03
N SER A 15 -7.36 1.59 21.41
CA SER A 15 -6.32 0.59 21.64
C SER A 15 -4.90 1.17 21.60
N CYS A 16 -4.09 0.79 22.61
CA CYS A 16 -2.65 0.94 22.60
C CYS A 16 -2.06 -0.45 22.34
N GLU A 17 -1.78 -0.78 21.08
CA GLU A 17 -1.05 -2.00 20.76
C GLU A 17 0.46 -1.73 20.86
N GLU A 18 1.15 -2.36 21.82
CA GLU A 18 2.61 -2.52 21.70
C GLU A 18 2.89 -3.54 20.61
N LYS A 19 2.94 -3.07 19.35
CA LYS A 19 3.45 -3.89 18.27
C LYS A 19 4.97 -3.81 18.25
N GLY A 20 5.63 -4.77 18.88
CA GLY A 20 6.98 -5.16 18.45
C GLY A 20 6.95 -5.38 16.93
N ASN A 21 7.95 -4.85 16.21
CA ASN A 21 8.11 -4.93 14.75
C ASN A 21 6.89 -5.49 13.99
N VAL A 22 5.93 -4.62 13.63
CA VAL A 22 4.69 -5.00 12.91
C VAL A 22 4.99 -5.63 11.55
N TYR A 23 6.21 -5.47 11.07
CA TYR A 23 6.72 -6.06 9.84
C TYR A 23 7.27 -7.46 10.14
N GLY A 24 6.38 -8.37 10.51
CA GLY A 24 6.70 -9.80 10.56
C GLY A 24 7.14 -10.28 9.18
N LYS A 25 8.11 -11.19 9.13
CA LYS A 25 8.61 -11.85 7.91
C LYS A 25 7.58 -12.81 7.27
N GLY A 26 6.29 -12.46 7.26
CA GLY A 26 5.21 -13.29 6.75
C GLY A 26 4.03 -12.48 6.21
N GLU A 27 3.19 -13.14 5.41
CA GLU A 27 2.00 -12.61 4.73
C GLU A 27 0.86 -12.32 5.72
N ASN A 28 1.06 -11.42 6.68
CA ASN A 28 -0.01 -11.01 7.56
C ASN A 28 -0.98 -10.08 6.82
N PHE A 29 -1.95 -10.64 6.11
CA PHE A 29 -2.94 -9.90 5.33
C PHE A 29 -3.78 -8.94 6.17
N ASP A 30 -3.92 -9.14 7.49
CA ASP A 30 -4.60 -8.19 8.40
C ASP A 30 -3.86 -6.85 8.54
N ALA A 31 -2.60 -6.76 8.09
CA ALA A 31 -1.90 -5.48 7.98
C ALA A 31 -2.58 -4.53 6.98
N ILE A 32 -3.26 -5.08 5.96
CA ILE A 32 -4.11 -4.31 5.06
C ILE A 32 -5.49 -4.16 5.70
N ARG A 33 -5.89 -2.92 6.00
CA ARG A 33 -7.15 -2.62 6.69
C ARG A 33 -8.36 -3.15 5.92
N GLY A 34 -8.31 -3.07 4.60
CA GLY A 34 -9.34 -3.60 3.72
C GLY A 34 -9.54 -5.12 3.83
N TYR A 35 -8.55 -5.88 4.31
CA TYR A 35 -8.61 -7.35 4.34
C TYR A 35 -9.03 -7.93 5.70
N ARG A 36 -9.03 -7.11 6.77
CA ARG A 36 -9.32 -7.57 8.12
C ARG A 36 -10.69 -8.22 8.23
N GLY A 37 -10.72 -9.43 8.81
CA GLY A 37 -11.95 -10.18 9.04
C GLY A 37 -12.62 -10.71 7.76
N ARG A 38 -11.90 -10.73 6.63
CA ARG A 38 -12.39 -11.30 5.37
C ARG A 38 -11.76 -12.66 5.10
N ASP A 39 -12.54 -13.54 4.48
CA ASP A 39 -12.04 -14.77 3.89
C ASP A 39 -11.50 -14.48 2.49
N LEU A 40 -10.17 -14.53 2.35
CA LEU A 40 -9.45 -14.19 1.11
C LEU A 40 -9.18 -15.43 0.24
N THR A 41 -9.62 -16.63 0.66
CA THR A 41 -9.26 -17.91 0.00
C THR A 41 -9.65 -17.98 -1.47
N ASN A 42 -10.75 -17.31 -1.86
CA ASN A 42 -11.27 -17.32 -3.22
C ASN A 42 -10.90 -16.08 -4.03
N TYR A 43 -10.04 -15.21 -3.50
CA TYR A 43 -9.66 -13.97 -4.17
C TYR A 43 -8.61 -14.28 -5.24
N PRO A 44 -8.74 -13.78 -6.48
CA PRO A 44 -7.70 -14.00 -7.47
C PRO A 44 -6.37 -13.40 -6.99
N LYS A 45 -5.34 -14.23 -7.03
CA LYS A 45 -4.05 -14.03 -6.38
C LYS A 45 -3.30 -12.82 -6.95
N GLU A 46 -3.49 -12.52 -8.23
CA GLU A 46 -2.94 -11.34 -8.90
C GLU A 46 -3.49 -10.02 -8.33
N TYR A 47 -4.71 -10.02 -7.77
CA TYR A 47 -5.31 -8.85 -7.11
C TYR A 47 -5.10 -8.85 -5.60
N LEU A 48 -4.62 -9.95 -5.03
CA LEU A 48 -4.33 -10.05 -3.60
C LEU A 48 -2.98 -9.39 -3.29
N ILE A 49 -3.05 -8.18 -2.75
CA ILE A 49 -1.86 -7.36 -2.49
C ILE A 49 -1.06 -7.97 -1.35
N ASP A 50 0.22 -8.24 -1.61
CA ASP A 50 1.15 -8.62 -0.56
C ASP A 50 1.37 -7.45 0.40
N PRO A 51 1.12 -7.59 1.72
CA PRO A 51 1.31 -6.52 2.69
C PRO A 51 2.74 -5.95 2.74
N ARG A 52 3.74 -6.69 2.27
CA ARG A 52 5.14 -6.23 2.16
C ARG A 52 5.32 -5.16 1.08
N LEU A 53 4.39 -5.04 0.13
CA LEU A 53 4.32 -3.98 -0.89
C LEU A 53 3.47 -2.77 -0.46
N MET A 54 2.89 -2.80 0.75
CA MET A 54 2.01 -1.74 1.24
C MET A 54 2.77 -0.65 2.01
N VAL A 55 2.40 0.61 1.75
CA VAL A 55 2.88 1.82 2.44
C VAL A 55 1.68 2.66 2.87
N GLU A 56 1.74 3.18 4.10
CA GLU A 56 0.79 4.21 4.56
C GLU A 56 1.13 5.56 3.92
N MET A 57 0.17 6.13 3.21
CA MET A 57 0.28 7.46 2.62
C MET A 57 -0.17 8.51 3.64
N ASN A 58 0.44 9.70 3.59
CA ASN A 58 0.12 10.73 4.57
C ASN A 58 -1.26 11.32 4.27
N TYR A 59 -2.07 11.51 5.31
CA TYR A 59 -3.27 12.34 5.20
C TYR A 59 -2.86 13.81 5.06
N LYS A 60 -3.43 14.52 4.07
CA LYS A 60 -3.16 15.95 3.82
C LYS A 60 -4.43 16.81 3.81
N GLY A 61 -5.61 16.21 3.97
CA GLY A 61 -6.89 16.90 3.93
C GLY A 61 -7.63 16.70 2.62
N LYS A 62 -8.97 16.67 2.69
CA LYS A 62 -9.82 16.49 1.51
C LYS A 62 -9.72 17.69 0.58
N GLY A 63 -9.54 17.42 -0.71
CA GLY A 63 -9.39 18.45 -1.74
C GLY A 63 -8.03 19.14 -1.79
N ALA A 64 -7.06 18.74 -0.95
CA ALA A 64 -5.71 19.26 -1.00
C ALA A 64 -4.99 18.83 -2.30
N SER A 65 -4.07 19.68 -2.78
CA SER A 65 -3.31 19.36 -3.99
C SER A 65 -2.46 18.11 -3.81
N GLY A 66 -2.52 17.22 -4.81
CA GLY A 66 -1.76 15.96 -4.80
C GLY A 66 -2.34 14.87 -3.89
N THR A 67 -3.62 14.95 -3.50
CA THR A 67 -4.32 13.88 -2.77
C THR A 67 -5.33 13.13 -3.64
N ASN A 68 -5.79 11.98 -3.15
CA ASN A 68 -7.00 11.33 -3.64
C ASN A 68 -8.26 12.01 -3.07
N SER A 69 -9.43 11.51 -3.44
CA SER A 69 -10.74 12.02 -3.00
C SER A 69 -10.90 11.99 -1.48
N ALA A 70 -10.36 10.97 -0.82
CA ALA A 70 -10.38 10.83 0.63
C ALA A 70 -9.36 11.71 1.36
N GLY A 71 -8.44 12.39 0.67
CA GLY A 71 -7.46 13.31 1.27
C GLY A 71 -6.07 12.72 1.55
N TRP A 72 -5.79 11.52 1.02
CA TRP A 72 -4.50 10.85 1.16
C TRP A 72 -3.53 11.22 0.04
N GLU A 73 -2.26 11.41 0.37
CA GLU A 73 -1.19 11.77 -0.58
C GLU A 73 -1.02 10.75 -1.73
N ARG A 74 -0.93 11.24 -2.97
CA ARG A 74 -0.73 10.44 -4.20
C ARG A 74 0.70 10.40 -4.71
N ASN A 75 1.69 10.70 -3.86
CA ASN A 75 3.07 10.88 -4.27
C ASN A 75 3.76 9.53 -4.53
N SER A 76 3.72 9.08 -5.79
CA SER A 76 4.35 7.84 -6.25
C SER A 76 5.86 7.78 -5.99
N LYS A 77 6.58 8.91 -6.12
CA LYS A 77 8.03 8.94 -5.87
C LYS A 77 8.36 8.68 -4.41
N LYS A 78 7.58 9.24 -3.48
CA LYS A 78 7.72 8.97 -2.05
C LYS A 78 7.40 7.50 -1.76
N PHE A 79 6.29 7.01 -2.32
CA PHE A 79 5.83 5.64 -2.16
C PHE A 79 6.93 4.61 -2.49
N PHE A 80 7.50 4.65 -3.69
CA PHE A 80 8.53 3.69 -4.09
C PHE A 80 9.84 3.85 -3.31
N LYS A 81 10.22 5.08 -2.94
CA LYS A 81 11.39 5.31 -2.07
C LYS A 81 11.22 4.70 -0.69
N GLU A 82 10.01 4.75 -0.12
CA GLU A 82 9.72 4.12 1.17
C GLU A 82 9.74 2.60 1.07
N LEU A 83 9.22 2.02 -0.01
CA LEU A 83 9.33 0.58 -0.26
C LEU A 83 10.79 0.12 -0.40
N LEU A 84 11.61 0.82 -1.19
CA LEU A 84 13.03 0.51 -1.34
C LEU A 84 13.78 0.60 -0.01
N LYS A 85 13.44 1.59 0.83
CA LYS A 85 14.05 1.76 2.14
C LYS A 85 13.68 0.62 3.09
N ARG A 86 12.42 0.17 3.07
CA ARG A 86 11.91 -0.86 3.99
C ARG A 86 12.32 -2.26 3.59
N ASN A 87 12.26 -2.56 2.29
CA ASN A 87 12.53 -3.89 1.74
C ASN A 87 13.44 -3.79 0.51
N PRO A 88 14.73 -3.43 0.70
CA PRO A 88 15.66 -3.29 -0.42
C PRO A 88 15.85 -4.59 -1.22
N GLU A 89 15.65 -5.74 -0.59
CA GLU A 89 15.84 -7.06 -1.18
C GLU A 89 14.87 -7.39 -2.33
N PHE A 90 13.72 -6.70 -2.43
CA PHE A 90 12.73 -6.92 -3.50
C PHE A 90 13.16 -6.36 -4.85
N TRP A 91 14.18 -5.51 -4.88
CA TRP A 91 14.52 -4.70 -6.03
C TRP A 91 15.86 -5.13 -6.62
N SER A 92 15.87 -5.41 -7.93
CA SER A 92 17.12 -5.57 -8.66
C SER A 92 17.94 -4.27 -8.65
N GLU A 93 19.20 -4.32 -9.11
CA GLU A 93 20.01 -3.12 -9.28
C GLU A 93 19.36 -2.12 -10.24
N LYS A 94 18.76 -2.61 -11.35
CA LYS A 94 18.02 -1.80 -12.31
C LYS A 94 16.87 -1.08 -11.61
N ASN A 95 15.97 -1.83 -10.95
CA ASN A 95 14.81 -1.27 -10.26
C ASN A 95 15.20 -0.32 -9.12
N THR A 96 16.23 -0.66 -8.34
CA THR A 96 16.81 0.23 -7.32
C THR A 96 17.25 1.56 -7.94
N SER A 97 17.91 1.50 -9.09
CA SER A 97 18.38 2.68 -9.80
C SER A 97 17.23 3.53 -10.37
N GLU A 98 16.17 2.91 -10.85
CA GLU A 98 14.95 3.59 -11.32
C GLU A 98 14.25 4.33 -10.18
N ILE A 99 14.02 3.65 -9.05
CA ILE A 99 13.39 4.23 -7.86
C ILE A 99 14.21 5.42 -7.34
N ARG A 100 15.54 5.31 -7.29
CA ARG A 100 16.43 6.41 -6.86
C ARG A 100 16.33 7.64 -7.76
N ARG A 101 16.13 7.45 -9.07
CA ARG A 101 15.85 8.53 -10.04
C ARG A 101 14.41 9.04 -10.00
N GLY A 102 13.56 8.46 -9.15
CA GLY A 102 12.14 8.81 -9.06
C GLY A 102 11.33 8.33 -10.25
N ARG A 103 11.79 7.27 -10.92
CA ARG A 103 11.08 6.56 -11.99
C ARG A 103 10.43 5.29 -11.40
N ALA A 104 9.40 4.81 -12.08
CA ALA A 104 8.73 3.58 -11.66
C ALA A 104 9.64 2.37 -11.93
N PRO A 105 9.75 1.42 -10.97
CA PRO A 105 10.32 0.11 -11.26
C PRO A 105 9.39 -0.70 -12.16
N GLU A 106 9.87 -1.84 -12.65
CA GLU A 106 9.11 -2.82 -13.43
C GLU A 106 9.07 -4.18 -12.72
N VAL A 107 8.15 -5.05 -13.12
CA VAL A 107 8.16 -6.45 -12.73
C VAL A 107 9.31 -7.14 -13.46
N ASP A 108 10.40 -7.42 -12.77
CA ASP A 108 11.51 -8.21 -13.31
C ASP A 108 11.60 -9.58 -12.62
N GLU A 109 12.45 -10.46 -13.14
CA GLU A 109 12.66 -11.79 -12.57
C GLU A 109 13.07 -11.75 -11.08
N HIS A 110 13.76 -10.68 -10.66
CA HIS A 110 14.17 -10.51 -9.27
C HIS A 110 12.96 -10.21 -8.38
N PHE A 111 12.07 -9.32 -8.81
CA PHE A 111 10.82 -9.00 -8.12
C PHE A 111 9.91 -10.23 -8.01
N VAL A 112 9.77 -11.00 -9.10
CA VAL A 112 8.94 -12.22 -9.12
C VAL A 112 9.41 -13.30 -8.15
N LYS A 113 10.71 -13.35 -7.79
CA LYS A 113 11.20 -14.26 -6.73
C LYS A 113 10.54 -14.01 -5.37
N TYR A 114 10.13 -12.77 -5.10
CA TYR A 114 9.45 -12.38 -3.86
C TYR A 114 7.94 -12.33 -4.00
N PHE A 115 7.46 -12.03 -5.22
CA PHE A 115 6.05 -11.84 -5.55
C PHE A 115 5.65 -12.68 -6.77
N PRO A 116 5.58 -14.02 -6.63
CA PRO A 116 5.29 -14.92 -7.73
C PRO A 116 3.89 -14.73 -8.33
N GLN A 117 2.97 -14.05 -7.62
CA GLN A 117 1.65 -13.70 -8.17
C GLN A 117 1.72 -12.77 -9.39
N TYR A 118 2.87 -12.12 -9.63
CA TYR A 118 3.07 -11.22 -10.76
C TYR A 118 3.91 -11.82 -11.90
N MET A 119 4.15 -13.13 -11.90
CA MET A 119 4.96 -13.80 -12.92
C MET A 119 4.46 -13.59 -14.35
N ASP A 120 3.14 -13.54 -14.56
CA ASP A 120 2.53 -13.32 -15.89
C ASP A 120 2.60 -11.85 -16.36
N TYR A 121 3.24 -10.97 -15.58
CA TYR A 121 3.36 -9.54 -15.84
C TYR A 121 4.83 -9.10 -15.94
N LEU A 122 5.74 -9.99 -16.34
CA LEU A 122 7.14 -9.61 -16.57
C LEU A 122 7.25 -8.41 -17.53
N GLU A 123 8.22 -7.54 -17.24
CA GLU A 123 8.51 -6.27 -17.92
C GLU A 123 7.43 -5.19 -17.74
N ASP A 124 6.32 -5.51 -17.09
CA ASP A 124 5.23 -4.58 -16.88
C ASP A 124 5.64 -3.52 -15.82
N PRO A 125 5.51 -2.21 -16.09
CA PRO A 125 5.84 -1.19 -15.11
C PRO A 125 4.98 -1.33 -13.86
N LEU A 126 5.53 -1.02 -12.68
CA LEU A 126 4.77 -0.96 -11.44
C LEU A 126 4.15 0.43 -11.24
N ARG A 127 2.94 0.45 -10.68
CA ARG A 127 2.18 1.66 -10.37
C ARG A 127 1.78 1.70 -8.90
N HIS A 128 1.86 2.89 -8.33
CA HIS A 128 1.28 3.23 -7.04
C HIS A 128 -0.25 3.22 -7.12
N HIS A 129 -0.88 2.35 -6.34
CA HIS A 129 -2.31 2.13 -6.25
C HIS A 129 -2.79 2.38 -4.82
N HIS A 130 -3.89 3.11 -4.62
CA HIS A 130 -4.52 3.26 -3.29
C HIS A 130 -5.50 2.11 -3.05
N ILE A 131 -5.24 1.29 -2.04
CA ILE A 131 -6.05 0.14 -1.68
C ILE A 131 -7.41 0.64 -1.19
N GLY A 132 -8.49 0.21 -1.85
CA GLY A 132 -9.87 0.59 -1.49
C GLY A 132 -10.12 2.11 -1.51
N GLU A 133 -9.38 2.84 -2.34
CA GLU A 133 -9.37 4.32 -2.40
C GLU A 133 -8.91 5.00 -1.09
N GLY A 134 -8.29 4.23 -0.18
CA GLY A 134 -7.91 4.65 1.17
C GLY A 134 -6.50 5.24 1.31
N GLY A 135 -5.99 5.20 2.53
CA GLY A 135 -4.67 5.71 2.92
C GLY A 135 -3.54 4.71 2.74
N GLN A 136 -3.85 3.42 2.65
CA GLN A 136 -2.86 2.41 2.26
C GLN A 136 -2.68 2.40 0.75
N ALA A 137 -1.43 2.34 0.30
CA ALA A 137 -1.10 2.18 -1.10
C ALA A 137 -0.15 1.01 -1.32
N ALA A 138 -0.18 0.43 -2.52
CA ALA A 138 0.66 -0.69 -2.91
C ALA A 138 1.19 -0.57 -4.35
N ALA A 139 2.21 -1.38 -4.65
CA ALA A 139 2.81 -1.48 -5.98
C ALA A 139 2.10 -2.61 -6.74
N LEU A 140 1.56 -2.30 -7.92
CA LEU A 140 0.88 -3.26 -8.79
C LEU A 140 1.41 -3.13 -10.23
N PRO A 141 1.48 -4.22 -11.02
CA PRO A 141 1.63 -4.15 -12.46
C PRO A 141 0.60 -3.18 -13.08
N VAL A 142 1.02 -2.36 -14.04
CA VAL A 142 0.14 -1.39 -14.71
C VAL A 142 -1.03 -2.10 -15.40
N THR A 143 -0.84 -3.31 -15.92
CA THR A 143 -1.92 -4.10 -16.54
C THR A 143 -3.07 -4.39 -15.58
N LEU A 144 -2.78 -4.60 -14.29
CA LEU A 144 -3.80 -4.79 -13.25
C LEU A 144 -4.45 -3.47 -12.80
N HIS A 145 -3.85 -2.34 -13.19
CA HIS A 145 -4.26 -0.98 -12.84
C HIS A 145 -4.43 -0.07 -14.08
N PRO A 146 -5.39 -0.37 -14.98
CA PRO A 146 -5.57 0.35 -16.25
C PRO A 146 -6.07 1.80 -16.09
N GLY A 147 -6.35 2.25 -14.86
CA GLY A 147 -6.93 3.55 -14.57
C GLY A 147 -8.27 3.37 -13.89
N TYR A 148 -9.35 3.28 -14.67
CA TYR A 148 -10.66 2.84 -14.18
C TYR A 148 -10.85 1.35 -14.50
N GLY A 149 -11.41 0.58 -13.56
CA GLY A 149 -11.54 -0.88 -13.68
C GLY A 149 -10.35 -1.66 -13.10
N GLY A 150 -10.18 -2.90 -13.56
CA GLY A 150 -9.14 -3.81 -13.03
C GLY A 150 -9.27 -3.98 -11.52
N VAL A 151 -8.16 -3.79 -10.80
CA VAL A 151 -8.13 -3.89 -9.33
C VAL A 151 -9.22 -3.06 -8.66
N HIS A 152 -9.57 -1.87 -9.17
CA HIS A 152 -10.60 -1.03 -8.55
C HIS A 152 -12.01 -1.66 -8.56
N ASN A 153 -12.34 -2.49 -9.55
CA ASN A 153 -13.63 -3.19 -9.57
C ASN A 153 -13.61 -4.37 -8.60
N ILE A 154 -12.50 -5.11 -8.58
CA ILE A 154 -12.27 -6.22 -7.66
C ILE A 154 -12.37 -5.75 -6.21
N GLU A 155 -11.75 -4.62 -5.87
CA GLU A 155 -11.83 -4.02 -4.54
C GLU A 155 -13.26 -3.62 -4.14
N LYS A 156 -14.07 -3.14 -5.10
CA LYS A 156 -15.47 -2.82 -4.87
C LYS A 156 -16.29 -4.08 -4.62
N GLU A 157 -16.09 -5.13 -5.42
CA GLU A 157 -16.74 -6.43 -5.26
C GLU A 157 -16.38 -7.08 -3.92
N TRP A 158 -15.13 -6.93 -3.49
CA TRP A 158 -14.66 -7.36 -2.18
C TRP A 158 -15.15 -6.48 -1.03
N GLY A 159 -15.82 -5.36 -1.32
CA GLY A 159 -16.35 -4.43 -0.33
C GLY A 159 -15.27 -3.71 0.49
N ILE A 160 -14.06 -3.52 -0.07
CA ILE A 160 -12.95 -2.88 0.64
C ILE A 160 -12.88 -1.36 0.39
N THR A 161 -13.53 -0.87 -0.67
CA THR A 161 -13.60 0.57 -0.97
C THR A 161 -14.25 1.33 0.19
N GLY A 162 -13.60 2.40 0.64
CA GLY A 162 -14.13 3.27 1.71
C GLY A 162 -13.89 2.78 3.14
N VAL A 163 -13.21 1.64 3.36
CA VAL A 163 -12.86 1.16 4.71
C VAL A 163 -12.06 2.22 5.50
N ASP A 164 -11.26 3.03 4.81
CA ASP A 164 -10.45 4.10 5.41
C ASP A 164 -11.20 5.43 5.60
N ASP A 165 -12.46 5.54 5.16
CA ASP A 165 -13.22 6.80 5.25
C ASP A 165 -13.43 7.23 6.70
N ILE A 166 -13.62 6.28 7.62
CA ILE A 166 -13.74 6.57 9.05
C ILE A 166 -12.48 7.27 9.57
N ILE A 167 -11.30 6.81 9.15
CA ILE A 167 -10.01 7.40 9.54
C ILE A 167 -9.86 8.78 8.88
N ALA A 168 -10.11 8.87 7.57
CA ALA A 168 -10.05 10.14 6.83
C ALA A 168 -10.97 11.20 7.43
N ASN A 169 -12.22 10.86 7.77
CA ASN A 169 -13.19 11.78 8.36
C ASN A 169 -12.77 12.29 9.73
N ARG A 170 -12.16 11.43 10.56
CA ARG A 170 -11.61 11.82 11.86
C ARG A 170 -10.43 12.76 11.70
N LEU A 171 -9.49 12.44 10.81
CA LEU A 171 -8.32 13.28 10.52
C LEU A 171 -8.74 14.63 9.92
N GLU A 172 -9.74 14.66 9.04
CA GLU A 172 -10.31 15.91 8.51
C GLU A 172 -10.85 16.81 9.61
N THR A 173 -11.54 16.23 10.60
CA THR A 173 -12.10 16.96 11.73
C THR A 173 -10.99 17.57 12.61
N LEU A 174 -9.87 16.87 12.75
CA LEU A 174 -8.72 17.36 13.53
C LEU A 174 -7.94 18.44 12.78
N LEU A 175 -7.82 18.34 11.45
CA LEU A 175 -7.09 19.31 10.62
C LEU A 175 -7.79 20.68 10.53
N ARG A 176 -9.12 20.70 10.66
CA ARG A 176 -9.94 21.93 10.56
C ARG A 176 -10.16 22.67 11.89
N ARG A 177 -9.58 22.18 12.99
CA ARG A 177 -9.59 22.85 14.29
C ARG A 177 -8.35 23.71 14.44
#